data_AF-A0A962T4A3-F1
#
_entry.id   AF-A0A962T4A3-F1
#
_cell.length_a   1.000
_cell.length_b   1.000
_cell.length_c   1.000
_cell.angle_alpha   90.00
_cell.angle_beta   90.00
_cell.angle_gamma   90.00
#
_symmetry.space_group_name_H-M   'P 1'
#
loop_
_entity.id
_entity.type
_entity.pdbx_description
1 polymer ?
#
loop_
_entity_poly.entity_id
_entity_poly.type
_entity_poly.pdbx_seq_one_letter_code
_entity_poly.pdbx_strand_id
1 'polypeptide(L)'
;LMRDRIIRPLRLRNTANPLTPAIPKPVLHAYTTERGRYEESTFWNPSWTLARGAIMTSSLTDVLTSARAIGTGALLSPTAFKQMLAPDTAGLGPWDHQTYYGFGVVVKQGWIAQNPLFHGYAGVMAYLPERELSIAVFSTKTEQGDPDVNSSEHLFRRITQILTPDHAID
;
A
#
# COMPACT_ATOMS: atom_id res chain seq x y z
N LEU A 1 11.77 -16.69 -3.56
CA LEU A 1 10.36 -16.48 -3.96
C LEU A 1 10.10 -15.04 -4.38
N MET A 2 10.02 -14.06 -3.47
CA MET A 2 9.68 -12.67 -3.82
C MET A 2 10.56 -12.06 -4.92
N ARG A 3 11.88 -12.27 -4.82
CA ARG A 3 12.84 -11.79 -5.83
C ARG A 3 12.53 -12.31 -7.23
N ASP A 4 12.20 -13.60 -7.34
CA ASP A 4 12.11 -14.31 -8.62
C ASP A 4 10.71 -14.24 -9.24
N ARG A 5 9.67 -14.14 -8.40
CA ARG A 5 8.28 -14.10 -8.84
C ARG A 5 7.72 -12.70 -8.99
N ILE A 6 8.27 -11.69 -8.31
CA ILE A 6 7.70 -10.33 -8.26
C ILE A 6 8.73 -9.28 -8.64
N ILE A 7 9.81 -9.13 -7.85
CA ILE A 7 10.76 -8.02 -7.98
C ILE A 7 11.47 -8.03 -9.34
N ARG A 8 12.06 -9.16 -9.75
CA ARG A 8 12.75 -9.29 -11.05
C ARG A 8 11.78 -9.16 -12.23
N PRO A 9 10.64 -9.89 -12.29
CA PRO A 9 9.69 -9.77 -13.40
C PRO A 9 9.16 -8.34 -13.61
N LEU A 10 8.86 -7.62 -12.52
CA LEU A 10 8.36 -6.24 -12.59
C LEU A 10 9.46 -5.18 -12.67
N ARG A 11 10.74 -5.60 -12.64
CA ARG A 11 11.91 -4.72 -12.68
C ARG A 11 11.88 -3.66 -11.57
N LEU A 12 11.46 -4.03 -10.36
CA LEU A 12 11.44 -3.16 -9.19
C LEU A 12 12.86 -2.99 -8.64
N ARG A 13 13.63 -2.05 -9.20
CA ARG A 13 15.09 -1.94 -8.96
C ARG A 13 15.43 -1.38 -7.58
N ASN A 14 14.49 -0.66 -6.97
CA ASN A 14 14.62 -0.03 -5.67
C ASN A 14 13.80 -0.75 -4.59
N THR A 15 13.18 -1.89 -4.94
CA THR A 15 12.48 -2.76 -3.98
C THR A 15 13.38 -3.88 -3.49
N ALA A 16 13.54 -3.98 -2.18
CA ALA A 16 14.35 -5.01 -1.54
C ALA A 16 13.75 -5.47 -0.22
N ASN A 17 14.08 -6.70 0.18
CA ASN A 17 13.94 -7.15 1.56
C ASN A 17 15.35 -7.21 2.17
N PRO A 18 15.74 -6.23 3.00
CA PRO A 18 17.08 -6.18 3.59
C PRO A 18 17.27 -7.17 4.75
N LEU A 19 16.24 -7.91 5.17
CA LEU A 19 16.21 -8.84 6.33
C LEU A 19 16.61 -8.20 7.67
N THR A 20 16.82 -6.89 7.66
CA THR A 20 17.27 -6.03 8.74
C THR A 20 16.42 -4.77 8.70
N PRO A 21 16.49 -3.89 9.72
CA PRO A 21 15.75 -2.64 9.69
C PRO A 21 16.30 -1.60 8.70
N ALA A 22 17.41 -1.88 8.01
CA ALA A 22 18.08 -0.92 7.15
C ALA A 22 17.22 -0.56 5.93
N ILE A 23 17.06 0.74 5.66
CA ILE A 23 16.42 1.25 4.43
C ILE A 23 17.51 1.87 3.53
N PRO A 24 17.60 1.49 2.24
CA PRO A 24 18.57 2.07 1.31
C PRO A 24 18.39 3.58 1.16
N LYS A 25 19.50 4.33 1.10
CA LYS A 25 19.47 5.79 0.87
C LYS A 25 19.09 6.14 -0.57
N PRO A 26 18.41 7.28 -0.81
CA PRO A 26 17.88 8.22 0.19
C PRO A 26 16.66 7.65 0.92
N VAL A 27 16.52 7.96 2.22
CA VAL A 27 15.44 7.44 3.07
C VAL A 27 14.47 8.56 3.43
N LEU A 28 13.18 8.31 3.28
CA LEU A 28 12.13 9.13 3.90
C LEU A 28 12.10 8.79 5.39
N HIS A 29 12.56 9.69 6.25
CA HIS A 29 12.57 9.44 7.69
C HIS A 29 11.15 9.44 8.25
N ALA A 30 10.81 8.40 9.02
CA ALA A 30 9.56 8.27 9.75
C ALA A 30 9.71 8.68 11.21
N TYR A 31 8.62 9.22 11.73
CA TYR A 31 8.45 9.61 13.12
C TYR A 31 7.10 9.14 13.61
N THR A 32 7.00 8.84 14.90
CA THR A 32 5.77 8.33 15.53
C THR A 32 5.63 8.85 16.95
N THR A 33 4.40 8.85 17.45
CA THR A 33 4.02 9.11 18.85
C THR A 33 3.45 7.87 19.54
N GLU A 34 3.52 6.69 18.91
CA GLU A 34 2.86 5.45 19.38
C GLU A 34 3.30 4.98 20.78
N ARG A 35 4.46 5.44 21.27
CA ARG A 35 4.96 5.16 22.63
C ARG A 35 4.79 6.32 23.61
N GLY A 36 3.92 7.28 23.30
CA GLY A 36 3.64 8.45 24.12
C GLY A 36 4.70 9.55 24.06
N ARG A 37 5.66 9.47 23.12
CA ARG A 37 6.66 10.51 22.85
C ARG A 37 6.91 10.61 21.35
N TYR A 38 7.22 11.81 20.85
CA TYR A 38 7.62 11.97 19.46
C TYR A 38 9.05 11.48 19.26
N GLU A 39 9.23 10.46 18.43
CA GLU A 39 10.52 9.84 18.19
C GLU A 39 10.68 9.37 16.74
N GLU A 40 11.94 9.26 16.33
CA GLU A 40 12.33 8.74 15.02
C GLU A 40 12.19 7.22 15.00
N SER A 41 11.50 6.69 13.99
CA SER A 41 11.12 5.28 13.90
C SER A 41 11.57 4.59 12.62
N THR A 42 12.38 5.24 11.78
CA THR A 42 12.77 4.76 10.44
C THR A 42 13.39 3.38 10.46
N PHE A 43 14.25 3.10 11.44
CA PHE A 43 15.00 1.85 11.53
C PHE A 43 14.50 0.93 12.65
N TRP A 44 13.22 1.05 13.02
CA TRP A 44 12.59 0.08 13.91
C TRP A 44 12.41 -1.25 13.20
N ASN A 45 12.70 -2.36 13.88
CA ASN A 45 12.72 -3.68 13.25
C ASN A 45 11.30 -4.26 13.09
N PRO A 46 10.81 -4.45 11.85
CA PRO A 46 9.47 -5.00 11.61
C PRO A 46 9.42 -6.53 11.61
N SER A 47 10.49 -7.25 11.98
CA SER A 47 10.63 -8.70 11.73
C SER A 47 9.54 -9.61 12.31
N TRP A 48 8.76 -9.11 13.27
CA TRP A 48 7.65 -9.83 13.91
C TRP A 48 6.32 -9.74 13.13
N THR A 49 6.25 -8.95 12.07
CA THR A 49 4.98 -8.61 11.38
C THR A 49 4.54 -9.63 10.34
N LEU A 50 5.41 -9.96 9.39
CA LEU A 50 5.09 -10.78 8.21
C LEU A 50 6.11 -11.90 8.01
N ALA A 51 5.74 -12.85 7.16
CA ALA A 51 6.63 -13.94 6.78
C ALA A 51 7.98 -13.42 6.25
N ARG A 52 9.05 -14.21 6.50
CA ARG A 52 10.39 -13.92 5.99
C ARG A 52 10.34 -13.66 4.48
N GLY A 53 10.86 -12.52 4.04
CA GLY A 53 10.85 -12.12 2.64
C GLY A 53 9.74 -11.13 2.27
N ALA A 54 8.66 -11.02 3.06
CA ALA A 54 7.49 -10.20 2.72
C ALA A 54 7.61 -8.72 3.12
N ILE A 55 8.42 -8.40 4.13
CA ILE A 55 8.68 -7.03 4.55
C ILE A 55 9.65 -6.39 3.56
N MET A 56 9.24 -5.31 2.88
CA MET A 56 10.05 -4.70 1.84
C MET A 56 10.18 -3.20 2.02
N THR A 57 11.36 -2.69 1.66
CA THR A 57 11.59 -1.27 1.37
C THR A 57 11.42 -1.06 -0.12
N SER A 58 10.90 0.10 -0.52
CA SER A 58 10.63 0.41 -1.93
C SER A 58 10.79 1.91 -2.20
N SER A 59 10.85 2.29 -3.47
CA SER A 59 10.73 3.67 -3.92
C SER A 59 9.29 3.97 -4.38
N LEU A 60 8.89 5.24 -4.42
CA LEU A 60 7.55 5.62 -4.90
C LEU A 60 7.29 5.14 -6.34
N THR A 61 8.30 5.19 -7.21
CA THR A 61 8.22 4.69 -8.58
C THR A 61 7.97 3.19 -8.67
N ASP A 62 8.63 2.40 -7.83
CA ASP A 62 8.44 0.95 -7.78
C ASP A 62 7.09 0.59 -7.13
N VAL A 63 6.61 1.39 -6.15
CA VAL A 63 5.26 1.25 -5.60
C VAL A 63 4.20 1.53 -6.68
N LEU A 64 4.35 2.59 -7.49
CA LEU A 64 3.45 2.88 -8.62
C LEU A 64 3.43 1.72 -9.63
N THR A 65 4.61 1.18 -9.96
CA THR A 65 4.73 0.01 -10.85
C THR A 65 4.02 -1.20 -10.26
N SER A 66 4.16 -1.42 -8.95
CA SER A 66 3.50 -2.50 -8.23
C SER A 66 1.97 -2.32 -8.20
N ALA A 67 1.47 -1.10 -7.99
CA ALA A 67 0.03 -0.81 -8.03
C ALA A 67 -0.58 -1.17 -9.39
N ARG A 68 0.05 -0.75 -10.49
CA ARG A 68 -0.38 -1.13 -11.84
C ARG A 68 -0.32 -2.64 -12.04
N ALA A 69 0.77 -3.29 -11.64
CA ALA A 69 0.94 -4.72 -11.84
C ALA A 69 -0.10 -5.55 -11.06
N ILE A 70 -0.40 -5.17 -9.82
CA ILE A 70 -1.46 -5.79 -9.01
C ILE A 70 -2.82 -5.54 -9.65
N GLY A 71 -3.13 -4.28 -9.97
CA GLY A 71 -4.44 -3.89 -10.49
C GLY A 71 -4.74 -4.36 -11.92
N THR A 72 -3.72 -4.79 -12.67
CA THR A 72 -3.87 -5.42 -13.99
C THR A 72 -3.73 -6.95 -13.94
N GLY A 73 -3.40 -7.52 -12.78
CA GLY A 73 -3.12 -8.95 -12.65
C GLY A 73 -1.89 -9.41 -13.45
N ALA A 74 -0.92 -8.53 -13.70
CA ALA A 74 0.18 -8.76 -14.65
C ALA A 74 1.02 -10.04 -14.40
N LEU A 75 1.04 -10.55 -13.17
CA LEU A 75 1.78 -11.76 -12.77
C LEU A 75 0.88 -12.96 -12.46
N LEU A 76 -0.43 -12.82 -12.65
CA LEU A 76 -1.43 -13.82 -12.30
C LEU A 76 -2.08 -14.39 -13.56
N SER A 77 -2.55 -15.64 -13.48
CA SER A 77 -3.49 -16.14 -14.49
C SER A 77 -4.81 -15.37 -14.38
N PRO A 78 -5.63 -15.31 -15.45
CA PRO A 78 -6.94 -14.67 -15.39
C PRO A 78 -7.82 -15.21 -14.24
N THR A 79 -7.80 -16.53 -14.00
CA THR A 79 -8.52 -17.17 -12.90
C THR A 79 -8.02 -16.71 -11.54
N ALA A 80 -6.70 -16.69 -11.33
CA ALA A 80 -6.11 -16.27 -10.07
C ALA A 80 -6.34 -14.77 -9.80
N PHE A 81 -6.30 -13.93 -10.83
CA PHE A 81 -6.61 -12.51 -10.70
C PHE A 81 -8.08 -12.29 -10.33
N LYS A 82 -9.01 -13.03 -10.95
CA LYS A 82 -10.42 -13.00 -10.56
C LYS A 82 -10.62 -13.43 -9.10
N GLN A 83 -9.90 -14.45 -8.64
CA GLN A 83 -9.93 -14.89 -7.24
C GLN A 83 -9.36 -13.82 -6.28
N MET A 84 -8.27 -13.15 -6.67
CA MET A 84 -7.69 -12.07 -5.86
C MET A 84 -8.67 -10.93 -5.62
N LEU A 85 -9.56 -10.65 -6.58
CA LEU A 85 -10.57 -9.59 -6.49
C LEU A 85 -11.97 -10.10 -6.11
N ALA A 86 -12.12 -11.35 -5.71
CA ALA A 86 -13.43 -11.88 -5.34
C ALA A 86 -13.95 -11.16 -4.07
N PRO A 87 -15.21 -10.72 -4.04
CA PRO A 87 -15.81 -10.03 -2.89
C PRO A 87 -16.23 -11.00 -1.80
N ASP A 88 -15.39 -11.99 -1.48
CA ASP A 88 -15.71 -13.07 -0.54
C ASP A 88 -15.86 -12.55 0.91
N THR A 89 -15.35 -11.35 1.21
CA THR A 89 -15.56 -10.70 2.50
C THR A 89 -16.80 -9.80 2.53
N ALA A 90 -17.51 -9.59 1.43
CA ALA A 90 -18.72 -8.77 1.42
C ALA A 90 -19.77 -9.36 2.37
N GLY A 91 -20.38 -8.51 3.20
CA GLY A 91 -21.30 -8.92 4.25
C GLY A 91 -20.64 -9.34 5.56
N LEU A 92 -19.29 -9.33 5.64
CA LEU A 92 -18.56 -9.53 6.90
C LEU A 92 -18.18 -8.19 7.53
N GLY A 93 -18.70 -7.90 8.72
CA GLY A 93 -18.34 -6.69 9.46
C GLY A 93 -18.65 -5.40 8.66
N PRO A 94 -17.68 -4.50 8.45
CA PRO A 94 -17.92 -3.24 7.73
C PRO A 94 -17.93 -3.38 6.20
N TRP A 95 -17.76 -4.59 5.65
CA TRP A 95 -17.61 -4.82 4.21
C TRP A 95 -18.94 -5.10 3.52
N ASP A 96 -19.07 -4.59 2.29
CA ASP A 96 -20.21 -4.83 1.40
C ASP A 96 -19.74 -5.09 -0.05
N HIS A 97 -20.66 -5.21 -1.00
CA HIS A 97 -20.32 -5.51 -2.39
C HIS A 97 -19.63 -4.34 -3.14
N GLN A 98 -19.71 -3.12 -2.61
CA GLN A 98 -19.10 -1.93 -3.17
C GLN A 98 -17.75 -1.59 -2.50
N THR A 99 -17.57 -2.01 -1.25
CA THR A 99 -16.35 -1.85 -0.45
C THR A 99 -16.03 -3.16 0.26
N TYR A 100 -15.03 -3.89 -0.22
CA TYR A 100 -14.63 -5.18 0.34
C TYR A 100 -13.12 -5.37 0.37
N TYR A 101 -12.68 -6.41 1.07
CA TYR A 101 -11.30 -6.84 1.10
C TYR A 101 -11.15 -8.11 0.25
N GLY A 102 -10.44 -8.00 -0.86
CA GLY A 102 -10.01 -9.13 -1.66
C GLY A 102 -8.79 -9.84 -1.03
N PHE A 103 -8.08 -10.63 -1.81
CA PHE A 103 -6.84 -11.24 -1.35
C PHE A 103 -5.71 -10.20 -1.29
N GLY A 104 -5.57 -9.55 -0.13
CA GLY A 104 -4.47 -8.61 0.14
C GLY A 104 -4.71 -7.19 -0.38
N VAL A 105 -5.91 -6.86 -0.86
CA VAL A 105 -6.26 -5.54 -1.42
C VAL A 105 -7.65 -5.12 -0.94
N VAL A 106 -7.83 -3.82 -0.75
CA VAL A 106 -9.16 -3.20 -0.61
C VAL A 106 -9.68 -2.88 -2.01
N VAL A 107 -10.93 -3.23 -2.28
CA VAL A 107 -11.65 -2.80 -3.49
C VAL A 107 -12.75 -1.83 -3.07
N LYS A 108 -12.71 -0.60 -3.59
CA LYS A 108 -13.69 0.46 -3.28
C LYS A 108 -13.85 1.39 -4.48
N GLN A 109 -15.08 1.65 -4.92
CA GLN A 109 -15.36 2.56 -6.06
C GLN A 109 -14.53 2.25 -7.33
N GLY A 110 -14.26 0.97 -7.59
CA GLY A 110 -13.43 0.50 -8.70
C GLY A 110 -11.92 0.60 -8.48
N TRP A 111 -11.46 1.24 -7.41
CA TRP A 111 -10.05 1.24 -7.02
C TRP A 111 -9.65 -0.07 -6.38
N ILE A 112 -8.48 -0.58 -6.77
CA ILE A 112 -7.79 -1.71 -6.15
C ILE A 112 -6.60 -1.14 -5.36
N ALA A 113 -6.63 -1.22 -4.04
CA ALA A 113 -5.72 -0.46 -3.18
C ALA A 113 -5.11 -1.25 -2.01
N GLN A 114 -3.99 -0.77 -1.51
CA GLN A 114 -3.46 -1.07 -0.17
C GLN A 114 -3.17 0.26 0.54
N ASN A 115 -3.43 0.33 1.85
CA ASN A 115 -3.26 1.53 2.66
C ASN A 115 -2.39 1.26 3.91
N PRO A 116 -1.10 0.91 3.76
CA PRO A 116 -0.26 0.58 4.89
C PRO A 116 -0.12 1.74 5.89
N LEU A 117 -0.19 1.42 7.18
CA LEU A 117 0.11 2.31 8.29
C LEU A 117 1.04 1.56 9.25
N PHE A 118 2.28 2.02 9.39
CA PHE A 118 3.29 1.28 10.14
C PHE A 118 4.46 2.15 10.58
N HIS A 119 4.80 2.13 11.88
CA HIS A 119 5.96 2.84 12.48
C HIS A 119 6.14 4.27 11.97
N GLY A 120 5.06 5.06 11.97
CA GLY A 120 5.10 6.45 11.53
C GLY A 120 4.99 6.67 10.02
N TYR A 121 5.04 5.63 9.20
CA TYR A 121 4.68 5.72 7.79
C TYR A 121 3.18 5.55 7.60
N ALA A 122 2.58 6.45 6.83
CA ALA A 122 1.21 6.33 6.35
C ALA A 122 1.26 6.31 4.82
N GLY A 123 0.66 5.32 4.19
CA GLY A 123 0.76 5.10 2.75
C GLY A 123 -0.55 4.68 2.10
N VAL A 124 -0.66 4.96 0.81
CA VAL A 124 -1.65 4.39 -0.11
C VAL A 124 -0.94 4.02 -1.40
N MET A 125 -1.26 2.85 -1.95
CA MET A 125 -1.00 2.49 -3.33
C MET A 125 -2.29 1.98 -3.95
N ALA A 126 -2.68 2.51 -5.09
CA ALA A 126 -3.97 2.22 -5.69
C ALA A 126 -3.90 2.21 -7.22
N TYR A 127 -4.74 1.39 -7.85
CA TYR A 127 -4.95 1.37 -9.29
C TYR A 127 -6.43 1.39 -9.62
N LEU A 128 -6.81 2.23 -10.59
CA LEU A 128 -8.15 2.29 -11.16
C LEU A 128 -8.10 1.74 -12.59
N PRO A 129 -8.58 0.51 -12.83
CA PRO A 129 -8.52 -0.12 -14.14
C PRO A 129 -9.20 0.67 -15.25
N GLU A 130 -10.37 1.25 -14.99
CA GLU A 130 -11.16 2.00 -15.97
C GLU A 130 -10.44 3.22 -16.55
N ARG A 131 -9.51 3.80 -15.78
CA ARG A 131 -8.72 4.98 -16.18
C ARG A 131 -7.25 4.67 -16.43
N GLU A 132 -6.85 3.40 -16.30
CA GLU A 132 -5.45 2.97 -16.26
C GLU A 132 -4.55 3.80 -15.32
N LEU A 133 -5.11 4.26 -14.21
CA LEU A 133 -4.50 5.25 -13.33
C LEU A 133 -3.93 4.59 -12.08
N SER A 134 -2.64 4.81 -11.82
CA SER A 134 -2.00 4.46 -10.54
C SER A 134 -1.79 5.70 -9.69
N ILE A 135 -2.09 5.59 -8.39
CA ILE A 135 -1.78 6.61 -7.39
C ILE A 135 -0.97 5.96 -6.28
N ALA A 136 0.12 6.60 -5.87
CA ALA A 136 0.87 6.24 -4.68
C ALA A 136 1.13 7.50 -3.86
N VAL A 137 0.79 7.45 -2.57
CA VAL A 137 0.97 8.57 -1.63
C VAL A 137 1.58 8.02 -0.37
N PHE A 138 2.68 8.61 0.08
CA PHE A 138 3.34 8.25 1.33
C PHE A 138 3.67 9.52 2.12
N SER A 139 3.44 9.47 3.42
CA SER A 139 3.67 10.55 4.36
C SER A 139 4.23 9.98 5.67
N THR A 140 4.79 10.87 6.48
CA THR A 140 5.27 10.55 7.83
C THR A 140 4.59 11.48 8.85
N LYS A 141 4.58 11.08 10.13
CA LYS A 141 3.84 11.82 11.15
C LYS A 141 4.59 13.06 11.62
N THR A 142 3.82 14.07 12.01
CA THR A 142 4.29 15.17 12.86
C THR A 142 4.08 14.80 14.33
N GLU A 143 4.65 15.61 15.23
CA GLU A 143 4.46 15.44 16.69
C GLU A 143 2.98 15.52 17.11
N GLN A 144 2.19 16.37 16.45
CA GLN A 144 0.76 16.52 16.72
C GLN A 144 -0.11 15.52 15.93
N GLY A 145 0.51 14.69 15.09
CA GLY A 145 -0.19 13.70 14.28
C GLY A 145 -0.66 12.52 15.12
N ASP A 146 -1.91 12.12 14.94
CA ASP A 146 -2.44 10.88 15.51
C ASP A 146 -1.67 9.67 14.93
N PRO A 147 -1.04 8.82 15.75
CA PRO A 147 -0.29 7.67 15.27
C PRO A 147 -1.15 6.65 14.51
N ASP A 148 -2.44 6.54 14.85
CA ASP A 148 -3.37 5.53 14.33
C ASP A 148 -4.10 5.97 13.04
N VAL A 149 -3.91 7.22 12.59
CA VAL A 149 -4.58 7.75 11.39
C VAL A 149 -3.69 7.68 10.15
N ASN A 150 -4.13 7.00 9.08
CA ASN A 150 -3.42 7.01 7.81
C ASN A 150 -3.62 8.33 7.04
N SER A 151 -2.73 9.31 7.26
CA SER A 151 -2.83 10.64 6.64
C SER A 151 -2.70 10.64 5.11
N SER A 152 -2.04 9.63 4.53
CA SER A 152 -1.97 9.44 3.08
C SER A 152 -3.34 9.08 2.49
N GLU A 153 -4.22 8.45 3.26
CA GLU A 153 -5.59 8.15 2.81
C GLU A 153 -6.42 9.42 2.63
N HIS A 154 -6.29 10.41 3.52
CA HIS A 154 -6.96 11.70 3.35
C HIS A 154 -6.50 12.44 2.10
N LEU A 155 -5.19 12.40 1.80
CA LEU A 155 -4.65 12.97 0.57
C LEU A 155 -5.15 12.20 -0.65
N PHE A 156 -5.16 10.87 -0.60
CA PHE A 156 -5.67 10.03 -1.67
C PHE A 156 -7.13 10.36 -2.00
N ARG A 157 -8.01 10.46 -1.01
CA ARG A 157 -9.42 10.85 -1.21
C ARG A 157 -9.54 12.19 -1.96
N ARG A 158 -8.83 13.22 -1.51
CA ARG A 158 -8.81 14.54 -2.18
C ARG A 158 -8.28 14.45 -3.62
N ILE A 159 -7.26 13.63 -3.87
CA ILE A 159 -6.74 13.41 -5.23
C ILE A 159 -7.81 12.74 -6.10
N THR A 160 -8.50 11.70 -5.61
CA THR A 160 -9.56 11.02 -6.38
C THR A 160 -10.74 11.95 -6.69
N GLN A 161 -11.11 12.85 -5.78
CA GLN A 161 -12.15 13.87 -6.02
C GLN A 161 -11.78 14.82 -7.17
N ILE A 162 -10.49 15.05 -7.41
CA ILE A 162 -10.01 15.95 -8.49
C ILE A 162 -9.81 15.17 -9.79
N LEU A 163 -9.12 14.03 -9.74
CA LEU A 163 -8.69 13.29 -10.92
C LEU A 163 -9.77 12.35 -11.47
N THR A 164 -10.61 11.80 -10.59
CA THR A 164 -11.60 10.78 -10.92
C THR A 164 -12.90 10.99 -10.14
N PRO A 165 -13.63 12.11 -10.33
CA PRO A 165 -14.84 12.40 -9.55
C PRO A 165 -15.88 11.27 -9.53
N ASP A 166 -16.04 10.56 -10.65
CA ASP A 166 -16.97 9.42 -10.78
C ASP A 166 -16.52 8.15 -10.02
N HIS A 167 -15.28 8.12 -9.55
CA HIS A 167 -14.67 7.07 -8.73
C HIS A 167 -14.08 7.66 -7.44
N ALA A 168 -14.61 8.78 -6.96
CA ALA A 168 -14.10 9.43 -5.78
C ALA A 168 -14.28 8.53 -4.55
N ILE A 169 -13.24 8.42 -3.73
CA ILE A 169 -13.31 7.74 -2.44
C ILE A 169 -13.77 8.77 -1.40
N ASP A 170 -14.86 8.44 -0.70
CA ASP A 170 -15.36 9.18 0.47
C ASP A 170 -14.54 8.93 1.73
#